data_AF-A0A6I3DA63-F1
#
_entry.id   AF-A0A6I3DA63-F1
#
_cell.length_a   1.000
_cell.length_b   1.000
_cell.length_c   1.000
_cell.angle_alpha   90.00
_cell.angle_beta   90.00
_cell.angle_gamma   90.00
#
_symmetry.space_group_name_H-M   'P 1'
#
loop_
_entity.id
_entity.type
_entity.pdbx_description
1 polymer ?
#
loop_
_entity_poly.entity_id
_entity_poly.type
_entity_poly.pdbx_seq_one_letter_code
_entity_poly.pdbx_strand_id
1 'polypeptide(L)'
;METADAMKNLEQVTSTALLDKLGKLFSEAGFELALVGGPVRDAILGRSAPDVDLTTNATPDEILRLIKGNVDTHWEIGREFGT
;
A
#
# COMPACT_ATOMS: atom_id res chain seq x y z
N MET A 1 22.09 -10.13 6.37
CA MET A 1 20.84 -10.66 5.82
C MET A 1 21.07 -10.95 4.35
N GLU A 2 20.76 -12.15 3.92
CA GLU A 2 20.84 -12.50 2.50
C GLU A 2 19.68 -11.83 1.74
N THR A 3 19.89 -11.45 0.48
CA THR A 3 18.85 -10.80 -0.34
C THR A 3 17.59 -11.66 -0.46
N ALA A 4 17.74 -12.98 -0.46
CA ALA A 4 16.64 -13.93 -0.48
C ALA A 4 15.74 -13.83 0.77
N ASP A 5 16.34 -13.66 1.96
CA ASP A 5 15.59 -13.51 3.21
C ASP A 5 14.76 -12.23 3.21
N ALA A 6 15.35 -11.13 2.73
CA ALA A 6 14.66 -9.85 2.63
C ALA A 6 13.43 -9.94 1.70
N MET A 7 13.57 -10.62 0.55
CA MET A 7 12.47 -10.80 -0.40
C MET A 7 11.36 -11.67 0.20
N LYS A 8 11.73 -12.77 0.85
CA LYS A 8 10.77 -13.66 1.52
C LYS A 8 9.97 -12.92 2.59
N ASN A 9 10.63 -12.09 3.41
CA ASN A 9 9.93 -11.31 4.44
C ASN A 9 8.98 -10.28 3.83
N LEU A 10 9.38 -9.64 2.72
CA LEU A 10 8.52 -8.73 1.97
C LEU A 10 7.29 -9.44 1.42
N GLU A 11 7.46 -10.58 0.76
CA GLU A 11 6.34 -11.42 0.28
C GLU A 11 5.38 -11.78 1.41
N GLN A 12 5.91 -12.12 2.57
CA GLN A 12 5.09 -12.51 3.71
C GLN A 12 4.25 -11.35 4.26
N VAL A 13 4.77 -10.11 4.21
CA VAL A 13 4.05 -8.89 4.61
C VAL A 13 3.05 -8.45 3.55
N THR A 14 3.36 -8.62 2.26
CA THR A 14 2.48 -8.17 1.17
C THR A 14 1.37 -9.16 0.82
N SER A 15 1.52 -10.45 1.17
CA SER A 15 0.54 -11.51 0.87
C SER A 15 -0.70 -11.47 1.78
N THR A 16 -1.48 -10.40 1.68
CA THR A 16 -2.75 -10.24 2.39
C THR A 16 -3.90 -9.95 1.43
N ALA A 17 -5.09 -10.46 1.75
CA ALA A 17 -6.29 -10.23 0.94
C ALA A 17 -6.63 -8.74 0.78
N LEU A 18 -6.23 -7.90 1.76
CA LEU A 18 -6.38 -6.45 1.69
C LEU A 18 -5.51 -5.84 0.59
N LEU A 19 -4.21 -6.16 0.60
CA LEU A 19 -3.26 -5.64 -0.38
C LEU A 19 -3.54 -6.18 -1.78
N ASP A 20 -3.98 -7.44 -1.90
CA ASP A 20 -4.44 -8.02 -3.16
C ASP A 20 -5.64 -7.24 -3.73
N LYS A 21 -6.64 -6.94 -2.89
CA LYS A 21 -7.82 -6.18 -3.29
C LYS A 21 -7.45 -4.77 -3.73
N LEU A 22 -6.60 -4.07 -2.97
CA LEU A 22 -6.16 -2.72 -3.31
C LEU A 22 -5.31 -2.70 -4.58
N GLY A 23 -4.33 -3.60 -4.70
CA GLY A 23 -3.51 -3.71 -5.90
C GLY A 23 -4.35 -3.96 -7.15
N LYS A 24 -5.37 -4.81 -7.06
CA LYS A 24 -6.32 -5.05 -8.14
C LYS A 24 -7.15 -3.80 -8.47
N LEU A 25 -7.72 -3.14 -7.46
CA LEU A 25 -8.55 -1.94 -7.63
C LEU A 25 -7.80 -0.81 -8.37
N PHE A 26 -6.53 -0.58 -8.01
CA PHE A 26 -5.71 0.46 -8.65
C PHE A 26 -5.22 0.04 -10.03
N SER A 27 -4.75 -1.20 -10.20
CA SER A 27 -4.26 -1.69 -11.49
C SER A 27 -5.36 -1.78 -12.56
N GLU A 28 -6.57 -2.20 -12.19
CA GLU A 28 -7.73 -2.20 -13.10
C GLU A 28 -8.13 -0.79 -13.55
N ALA A 29 -7.83 0.23 -12.74
CA ALA A 29 -8.03 1.63 -13.07
C ALA A 29 -6.85 2.28 -13.80
N GLY A 30 -5.77 1.53 -14.06
CA GLY A 30 -4.58 2.02 -14.78
C GLY A 30 -3.56 2.77 -13.91
N PHE A 31 -3.63 2.61 -12.58
CA PHE A 31 -2.69 3.24 -11.65
C PHE A 31 -1.74 2.21 -11.02
N GLU A 32 -0.54 2.68 -10.71
CA GLU A 32 0.44 1.93 -9.93
C GLU A 32 0.17 2.11 -8.43
N LEU A 33 0.39 1.06 -7.65
CA LEU A 33 0.28 1.08 -6.19
C LEU A 33 1.51 0.39 -5.61
N ALA A 34 2.26 1.09 -4.75
CA ALA A 34 3.50 0.60 -4.18
C ALA A 34 3.49 0.68 -2.65
N LEU A 35 4.01 -0.35 -2.00
CA LEU A 35 4.36 -0.33 -0.58
C LEU A 35 5.65 0.47 -0.40
N VAL A 36 5.65 1.42 0.52
CA VAL A 36 6.79 2.32 0.76
C VAL A 36 7.06 2.48 2.27
N GLY A 37 8.05 3.31 2.59
CA GLY A 37 8.24 3.81 3.96
C GLY A 37 8.75 2.80 4.97
N GLY A 38 8.34 3.00 6.22
CA GLY A 38 8.72 2.18 7.37
C GLY A 38 8.41 0.69 7.21
N PRO A 39 7.21 0.33 6.71
CA PRO A 39 6.83 -1.07 6.51
C PRO A 39 7.75 -1.85 5.57
N VAL A 40 8.26 -1.22 4.49
CA VAL A 40 9.25 -1.87 3.60
C VAL A 40 10.55 -2.16 4.35
N ARG A 41 11.09 -1.16 5.06
CA ARG A 41 12.30 -1.32 5.87
C ARG A 41 12.11 -2.42 6.92
N ASP A 42 10.98 -2.41 7.61
CA ASP A 42 10.72 -3.32 8.72
C ASP A 42 10.49 -4.75 8.21
N ALA A 43 9.77 -4.93 7.10
CA ALA A 43 9.66 -6.21 6.40
C ALA A 43 11.04 -6.73 5.98
N ILE A 44 11.85 -5.90 5.33
CA ILE A 44 13.24 -6.25 4.98
C ILE A 44 13.98 -6.73 6.23
N LEU A 45 13.92 -6.02 7.36
CA LEU A 45 14.57 -6.39 8.61
C LEU A 45 13.93 -7.57 9.36
N GLY A 46 12.88 -8.22 8.82
CA GLY A 46 12.18 -9.32 9.47
C GLY A 46 11.39 -8.89 10.72
N ARG A 47 10.96 -7.63 10.78
CA ARG A 47 10.18 -7.05 11.87
C ARG A 47 8.71 -6.93 11.44
N SER A 48 7.80 -7.05 12.40
CA SER A 48 6.39 -6.76 12.14
C SER A 48 6.18 -5.25 12.00
N ALA A 49 5.57 -4.82 10.90
CA ALA A 49 5.03 -3.47 10.76
C ALA A 49 3.58 -3.46 11.28
N PRO A 50 3.20 -2.52 12.16
CA PRO A 50 1.83 -2.43 12.68
C PRO A 50 0.85 -1.83 11.66
N ASP A 51 1.37 -1.10 10.68
CA ASP A 51 0.66 -0.39 9.62
C ASP A 51 1.34 -0.58 8.26
N VAL A 52 0.66 -0.14 7.19
CA VAL A 52 1.18 -0.15 5.82
C VAL A 52 1.09 1.25 5.21
N ASP A 53 2.16 1.66 4.55
CA ASP A 53 2.23 2.93 3.81
C ASP A 53 2.20 2.62 2.33
N LEU A 54 1.23 3.18 1.62
CA LEU A 54 1.06 3.00 0.17
C LEU A 54 1.26 4.34 -0.54
N THR A 55 1.81 4.28 -1.75
CA THR A 55 1.86 5.42 -2.67
C THR A 55 1.37 5.02 -4.05
N THR A 56 0.91 5.99 -4.82
CA THR A 56 0.32 5.79 -6.15
C THR A 56 0.58 7.02 -7.02
N ASN A 57 0.52 6.83 -8.34
CA ASN A 57 0.50 7.93 -9.30
C ASN A 57 -0.90 8.54 -9.51
N ALA A 58 -1.94 8.02 -8.85
CA ALA A 58 -3.27 8.62 -8.82
C ALA A 58 -3.29 9.93 -8.00
N THR A 59 -4.05 10.91 -8.46
CA THR A 59 -4.34 12.13 -7.69
C THR A 59 -5.27 11.83 -6.52
N PRO A 60 -5.35 12.68 -5.48
CA PRO A 60 -6.25 12.45 -4.34
C PRO A 60 -7.73 12.26 -4.74
N ASP A 61 -8.19 12.96 -5.78
CA ASP A 61 -9.56 12.84 -6.30
C ASP A 61 -9.81 11.47 -6.95
N GLU A 62 -8.81 10.94 -7.64
CA GLU A 62 -8.83 9.60 -8.24
C GLU A 62 -8.78 8.52 -7.17
N ILE A 63 -7.90 8.67 -6.16
CA ILE A 63 -7.84 7.77 -4.99
C ILE A 63 -9.21 7.69 -4.33
N LEU A 64 -9.82 8.83 -4.00
CA LEU A 64 -11.15 8.89 -3.39
C LEU A 64 -12.21 8.22 -4.25
N ARG A 65 -12.16 8.39 -5.58
CA ARG A 65 -13.11 7.74 -6.49
C ARG A 65 -12.98 6.22 -6.48
N LEU A 66 -11.76 5.69 -6.39
CA LEU A 66 -11.50 4.26 -6.39
C LEU A 66 -11.91 3.61 -5.07
N ILE A 67 -11.54 4.22 -3.94
CA ILE A 67 -11.78 3.60 -2.62
C ILE A 67 -13.23 3.76 -2.15
N LYS A 68 -13.97 4.77 -2.62
CA LYS A 68 -15.39 4.95 -2.26
C LYS A 68 -16.22 3.74 -2.68
N GLY A 69 -16.94 3.17 -1.71
CA GLY A 69 -17.71 1.93 -1.89
C GLY A 69 -16.91 0.64 -1.64
N ASN A 70 -15.59 0.73 -1.46
CA ASN A 70 -14.73 -0.38 -1.08
C ASN A 70 -14.28 -0.33 0.38
N VAL A 71 -14.49 0.79 1.06
CA VAL A 71 -14.12 1.05 2.46
C VAL A 71 -15.31 1.63 3.23
N ASP A 72 -15.40 1.30 4.52
CA ASP A 72 -16.42 1.85 5.41
C ASP A 72 -16.11 3.30 5.83
N THR A 73 -14.82 3.61 6.01
CA THR A 73 -14.34 4.91 6.51
C THR A 73 -13.07 5.34 5.79
N HIS A 74 -12.91 6.65 5.57
CA HIS A 74 -11.70 7.29 5.07
C HIS A 74 -11.53 8.68 5.71
N TRP A 75 -10.28 9.16 5.76
CA TRP A 75 -9.94 10.51 6.20
C TRP A 75 -9.11 11.19 5.11
N GLU A 76 -9.33 12.48 4.91
CA GLU A 76 -8.67 13.27 3.85
C GLU A 76 -7.60 14.22 4.42
N ILE A 77 -7.00 13.82 5.55
CA ILE A 77 -5.95 14.61 6.21
C ILE A 77 -4.72 14.60 5.32
N GLY A 78 -4.27 15.78 4.89
CA GLY A 78 -3.09 15.92 4.03
C GLY A 78 -3.40 15.96 2.54
N ARG A 79 -4.69 15.92 2.14
CA ARG A 79 -5.12 15.92 0.72
C ARG A 79 -4.51 17.05 -0.11
N GLU A 80 -4.41 18.25 0.46
CA GLU A 80 -3.81 19.42 -0.21
C GLU A 80 -2.32 19.24 -0.54
N PHE A 81 -1.65 18.27 0.08
CA PHE A 81 -0.24 17.92 -0.11
C PHE A 81 -0.03 16.64 -0.93
N GLY A 82 -1.09 16.05 -1.48
CA GLY A 82 -1.01 14.85 -2.32
C GLY A 82 -1.00 13.53 -1.55
N THR A 83 -1.44 13.53 -0.28
CA THR A 83 -1.58 12.35 0.57
C THR A 83 -3.03 12.10 0.97
#